data_AF-A0A7C6ZKR8-F1
#
_entry.id   AF-A0A7C6ZKR8-F1
#
_cell.length_a   1.000
_cell.length_b   1.000
_cell.length_c   1.000
_cell.angle_alpha   90.00
_cell.angle_beta   90.00
_cell.angle_gamma   90.00
#
_symmetry.space_group_name_H-M   'P 1'
#
loop_
_entity.id
_entity.type
_entity.pdbx_description
1 polymer ?
#
loop_
_entity_poly.entity_id
_entity_poly.type
_entity_poly.pdbx_seq_one_letter_code
_entity_poly.pdbx_strand_id
1 'polypeptide(L)'
;MLKNFAARLKSRIASEKGSVLLMVALGMVVLLGCASLVTDVGLLYTSRNRLINAADAAALAGAQELPDKPEMAEAVAREYAKANGVIEDNLEVEVSADRKSITVKPCQNVRFLFARVLGFTEQEVNAEATALTAPLTGAIGVVPFSIEEQVLKIGKQYVLKEGSGGPAVEGADGKMSGWYGAL
;
A
#
# COMPACT_ATOMS: atom_id res chain seq x y z
N MET A 1 6.24 -65.75 30.18
CA MET A 1 6.60 -64.32 30.03
C MET A 1 5.60 -63.50 29.19
N LEU A 2 5.17 -63.95 28.01
CA LEU A 2 4.29 -63.18 27.10
C LEU A 2 2.89 -62.82 27.66
N LYS A 3 2.27 -63.71 28.45
CA LYS A 3 0.93 -63.47 29.04
C LYS A 3 0.91 -62.26 30.00
N ASN A 4 1.99 -62.03 30.74
CA ASN A 4 2.10 -60.89 31.65
C ASN A 4 2.31 -59.58 30.89
N PHE A 5 2.91 -59.62 29.71
CA PHE A 5 3.11 -58.46 28.86
C PHE A 5 1.79 -58.01 28.23
N ALA A 6 1.03 -58.95 27.67
CA ALA A 6 -0.30 -58.68 27.10
C ALA A 6 -1.29 -58.16 28.16
N ALA A 7 -1.27 -58.72 29.38
CA ALA A 7 -2.10 -58.26 30.49
C ALA A 7 -1.74 -56.84 30.96
N ARG A 8 -0.43 -56.50 31.00
CA ARG A 8 0.04 -55.14 31.31
C ARG A 8 -0.33 -54.13 30.22
N LEU A 9 -0.28 -54.53 28.96
CA LEU A 9 -0.68 -53.67 27.83
C LEU A 9 -2.20 -53.43 27.84
N LYS A 10 -3.00 -54.47 28.09
CA LYS A 10 -4.46 -54.36 28.23
C LYS A 10 -4.86 -53.47 29.42
N SER A 11 -4.14 -53.54 30.54
CA SER A 11 -4.31 -52.66 31.71
C SER A 11 -3.91 -51.21 31.45
N ARG A 12 -2.86 -50.97 30.64
CA ARG A 12 -2.45 -49.62 30.21
C ARG A 12 -3.46 -48.98 29.27
N ILE A 13 -4.04 -49.77 28.34
CA ILE A 13 -5.06 -49.33 27.40
C ILE A 13 -6.41 -49.12 28.09
N ALA A 14 -6.75 -49.93 29.11
CA ALA A 14 -7.94 -49.76 29.94
C ALA A 14 -7.79 -48.68 31.03
N SER A 15 -6.70 -47.90 31.01
CA SER A 15 -6.45 -46.84 31.99
C SER A 15 -6.93 -45.49 31.43
N GLU A 16 -7.92 -44.88 32.08
CA GLU A 16 -8.46 -43.52 31.81
C GLU A 16 -7.41 -42.39 31.91
N LYS A 17 -6.17 -42.70 32.30
CA LYS A 17 -5.07 -41.73 32.49
C LYS A 17 -4.61 -41.04 31.19
N GLY A 18 -5.14 -41.43 30.03
CA GLY A 18 -4.89 -40.79 28.73
C GLY A 18 -5.94 -39.77 28.28
N SER A 19 -7.12 -39.72 28.92
CA SER A 19 -8.23 -38.86 28.48
C SER A 19 -7.90 -37.37 28.62
N VAL A 20 -7.23 -37.00 29.71
CA VAL A 20 -6.77 -35.61 29.94
C VAL A 20 -5.81 -35.16 28.84
N LEU A 21 -4.93 -36.05 28.34
CA LEU A 21 -3.98 -35.71 27.27
C LEU A 21 -4.72 -35.37 25.97
N LEU A 22 -5.76 -36.13 25.62
CA LEU A 22 -6.59 -35.86 24.44
C LEU A 22 -7.33 -34.53 24.56
N MET A 23 -7.92 -34.27 25.73
CA MET A 23 -8.66 -33.02 25.96
C MET A 23 -7.75 -31.79 25.92
N VAL A 24 -6.55 -31.88 26.51
CA VAL A 24 -5.54 -30.82 26.44
C VAL A 24 -5.02 -30.64 25.02
N ALA A 25 -4.76 -31.72 24.28
CA ALA A 25 -4.29 -31.63 22.89
C ALA A 25 -5.32 -30.93 22.00
N LEU A 26 -6.60 -31.30 22.09
CA LEU A 26 -7.67 -30.64 21.35
C LEU A 26 -7.84 -29.17 21.78
N GLY A 27 -7.79 -28.89 23.08
CA GLY A 27 -7.85 -27.53 23.60
C GLY A 27 -6.70 -26.65 23.09
N MET A 28 -5.48 -27.18 23.04
CA MET A 28 -4.31 -26.49 22.50
C MET A 28 -4.47 -26.17 21.01
N VAL A 29 -5.01 -27.09 20.21
CA VAL A 29 -5.28 -26.83 18.79
C VAL A 29 -6.27 -25.67 18.62
N VAL A 30 -7.35 -25.64 19.41
CA VAL A 30 -8.35 -24.56 19.37
C VAL A 30 -7.71 -23.22 19.77
N LEU A 31 -6.93 -23.20 20.86
CA LEU A 31 -6.25 -21.98 21.33
C LEU A 31 -5.26 -21.45 20.30
N LEU A 32 -4.46 -22.33 19.68
CA LEU A 32 -3.53 -21.96 18.62
C LEU A 32 -4.27 -21.49 17.36
N GLY A 33 -5.42 -22.08 17.04
CA GLY A 33 -6.30 -21.61 15.98
C GLY A 33 -6.77 -20.17 16.20
N CYS A 34 -7.29 -19.86 17.39
CA CYS A 34 -7.67 -18.49 17.75
C CYS A 34 -6.47 -17.52 17.72
N ALA A 35 -5.30 -17.94 18.24
CA ALA A 35 -4.09 -17.12 18.21
C ALA A 35 -3.64 -16.83 16.77
N SER A 36 -3.70 -17.83 15.88
CA SER A 36 -3.35 -17.67 14.47
C SER A 36 -4.26 -16.68 13.76
N LEU A 37 -5.58 -16.73 14.03
CA LEU A 37 -6.54 -15.83 13.40
C LEU A 37 -6.25 -14.35 13.71
N VAL A 38 -5.77 -14.05 14.92
CA VAL A 38 -5.44 -12.66 15.29
C VAL A 38 -4.05 -12.27 14.79
N THR A 39 -3.05 -13.11 15.06
CA THR A 39 -1.64 -12.75 14.83
C THR A 39 -1.20 -12.94 13.39
N ASP A 40 -1.50 -14.09 12.76
CA ASP A 40 -1.08 -14.40 11.40
C ASP A 40 -1.83 -13.58 10.37
N VAL A 41 -3.15 -13.41 10.55
CA VAL A 41 -3.95 -12.52 9.69
C VAL A 41 -3.50 -11.07 9.85
N GLY A 42 -3.27 -10.61 11.09
CA GLY A 42 -2.75 -9.27 11.35
C GLY A 42 -1.38 -9.02 10.70
N LEU A 43 -0.49 -10.02 10.74
CA LEU A 43 0.80 -9.99 10.07
C LEU A 43 0.63 -9.90 8.54
N LEU A 44 -0.28 -10.68 7.96
CA LEU A 44 -0.55 -10.70 6.53
C LEU A 44 -1.09 -9.34 6.04
N TYR A 45 -2.07 -8.77 6.73
CA TYR A 45 -2.61 -7.44 6.42
C TYR A 45 -1.56 -6.34 6.55
N THR A 46 -0.76 -6.37 7.61
CA THR A 46 0.29 -5.36 7.83
C THR A 46 1.37 -5.45 6.75
N SER A 47 1.78 -6.67 6.39
CA SER A 47 2.77 -6.88 5.33
C SER A 47 2.23 -6.43 3.97
N ARG A 48 0.96 -6.73 3.67
CA ARG A 48 0.28 -6.24 2.46
C ARG A 48 0.24 -4.71 2.39
N ASN A 49 -0.14 -4.04 3.48
CA ASN A 49 -0.18 -2.59 3.51
C ASN A 49 1.22 -1.97 3.33
N ARG A 50 2.27 -2.58 3.88
CA ARG A 50 3.65 -2.14 3.65
C ARG A 50 4.05 -2.26 2.17
N LEU A 51 3.70 -3.37 1.51
CA LEU A 51 3.96 -3.55 0.08
C LEU A 51 3.21 -2.54 -0.79
N ILE A 52 1.94 -2.26 -0.48
CA ILE A 52 1.15 -1.24 -1.19
C ILE A 52 1.82 0.13 -1.05
N ASN A 53 2.15 0.54 0.18
CA ASN A 53 2.81 1.82 0.41
C ASN A 53 4.17 1.92 -0.30
N ALA A 54 4.93 0.81 -0.34
CA ALA A 54 6.19 0.75 -1.06
C ALA A 54 5.99 0.88 -2.58
N ALA A 55 4.98 0.20 -3.13
CA ALA A 55 4.62 0.26 -4.55
C ALA A 55 4.19 1.69 -4.93
N ASP A 56 3.33 2.33 -4.14
CA ASP A 56 2.86 3.70 -4.38
C ASP A 56 4.00 4.70 -4.34
N ALA A 57 4.88 4.59 -3.34
CA ALA A 57 6.06 5.46 -3.22
C ALA A 57 7.01 5.28 -4.40
N ALA A 58 7.28 4.04 -4.82
CA ALA A 58 8.13 3.74 -5.96
C ALA A 58 7.52 4.23 -7.28
N ALA A 59 6.22 4.00 -7.50
CA ALA A 59 5.53 4.44 -8.71
C ALA A 59 5.51 5.97 -8.81
N LEU A 60 5.17 6.68 -7.72
CA LEU A 60 5.17 8.14 -7.70
C LEU A 60 6.56 8.75 -7.87
N ALA A 61 7.59 8.13 -7.29
CA ALA A 61 8.96 8.59 -7.46
C ALA A 61 9.44 8.42 -8.91
N GLY A 62 9.20 7.25 -9.51
CA GLY A 62 9.56 7.02 -10.91
C GLY A 62 8.77 7.88 -11.89
N ALA A 63 7.48 8.13 -11.62
CA ALA A 63 6.63 8.95 -12.49
C ALA A 63 7.13 10.39 -12.65
N GLN A 64 7.86 10.93 -11.66
CA GLN A 64 8.43 12.28 -11.73
C GLN A 64 9.49 12.44 -12.83
N GLU A 65 10.14 11.35 -13.23
CA GLU A 65 11.12 11.36 -14.33
C GLU A 65 10.46 11.19 -15.71
N LEU A 66 9.17 10.84 -15.75
CA LEU A 66 8.41 10.71 -17.00
C LEU A 66 7.82 12.06 -17.44
N PRO A 67 7.69 12.29 -18.76
CA PRO A 67 8.05 11.40 -19.87
C PRO A 67 9.52 11.51 -20.34
N ASP A 68 10.29 12.42 -19.74
CA ASP A 68 11.59 12.86 -20.27
C ASP A 68 12.68 11.79 -20.18
N LYS A 69 12.73 11.02 -19.08
CA LYS A 69 13.80 10.04 -18.80
C LYS A 69 13.24 8.69 -18.32
N PRO A 70 12.74 7.84 -19.22
CA PRO A 70 12.15 6.54 -18.84
C PRO A 70 13.13 5.59 -18.15
N GLU A 71 14.41 5.57 -18.56
CA GLU A 71 15.43 4.73 -17.90
C GLU A 71 15.70 5.18 -16.45
N MET A 72 15.69 6.50 -16.20
CA MET A 72 15.80 7.04 -14.85
C MET A 72 14.54 6.76 -14.02
N ALA A 73 13.36 6.82 -14.63
CA ALA A 73 12.10 6.49 -13.96
C ALA A 73 12.13 5.07 -13.35
N GLU A 74 12.62 4.09 -14.11
CA GLU A 74 12.79 2.71 -13.61
C GLU A 74 13.83 2.64 -12.49
N ALA A 75 14.98 3.28 -12.65
CA ALA A 75 16.05 3.27 -11.65
C ALA A 75 15.59 3.90 -10.32
N VAL A 76 14.93 5.05 -10.38
CA VAL A 76 14.38 5.77 -9.21
C VAL A 76 13.27 4.95 -8.56
N ALA A 77 12.35 4.35 -9.34
CA ALA A 77 11.32 3.48 -8.78
C ALA A 77 11.91 2.28 -8.03
N ARG A 78 12.96 1.64 -8.58
CA ARG A 78 13.67 0.54 -7.90
C ARG A 78 14.38 1.00 -6.63
N GLU A 79 15.01 2.18 -6.65
CA GLU A 79 15.65 2.76 -5.47
C GLU A 79 14.64 3.02 -4.35
N TYR A 80 13.49 3.62 -4.67
CA TYR A 80 12.45 3.89 -3.69
C TYR A 80 11.79 2.61 -3.17
N ALA A 81 11.58 1.60 -4.01
CA ALA A 81 11.10 0.30 -3.57
C ALA A 81 12.07 -0.36 -2.56
N LYS A 82 13.39 -0.32 -2.84
CA LYS A 82 14.43 -0.79 -1.91
C LYS A 82 14.43 -0.01 -0.61
N ALA A 83 14.33 1.32 -0.67
CA ALA A 83 14.27 2.16 0.52
C ALA A 83 13.06 1.86 1.41
N ASN A 84 11.98 1.33 0.82
CA ASN A 84 10.78 0.87 1.52
C ASN A 84 10.82 -0.63 1.91
N GLY A 85 11.98 -1.28 1.79
CA GLY A 85 12.21 -2.65 2.26
C GLY A 85 11.79 -3.76 1.29
N VAL A 86 11.57 -3.44 0.01
CA VAL A 86 11.34 -4.44 -1.05
C VAL A 86 12.67 -4.99 -1.57
N ILE A 87 12.73 -6.31 -1.75
CA ILE A 87 13.90 -7.02 -2.29
C ILE A 87 13.83 -6.95 -3.83
N GLU A 88 14.97 -6.76 -4.49
CA GLU A 88 15.04 -6.61 -5.95
C GLU A 88 14.47 -7.79 -6.74
N ASP A 89 14.75 -9.01 -6.30
CA ASP A 89 14.27 -10.24 -6.95
C ASP A 89 12.74 -10.36 -6.95
N ASN A 90 12.09 -9.62 -6.08
CA ASN A 90 10.65 -9.62 -5.89
C ASN A 90 9.98 -8.34 -6.46
N LEU A 91 10.66 -7.63 -7.35
CA LEU A 91 10.22 -6.33 -7.84
C LEU A 91 10.18 -6.27 -9.37
N GLU A 92 8.96 -6.25 -9.89
CA GLU A 92 8.71 -5.95 -11.30
C GLU A 92 8.36 -4.47 -11.46
N VAL A 93 9.02 -3.80 -12.41
CA VAL A 93 8.79 -2.40 -12.75
C VAL A 93 8.63 -2.32 -14.25
N GLU A 94 7.54 -1.72 -14.71
CA GLU A 94 7.19 -1.61 -16.12
C GLU A 94 6.87 -0.15 -16.44
N VAL A 95 7.58 0.46 -17.38
CA VAL A 95 7.22 1.75 -17.95
C VAL A 95 6.36 1.52 -19.20
N SER A 96 5.23 2.24 -19.30
CA SER A 96 4.36 2.15 -20.47
C SER A 96 5.06 2.64 -21.73
N ALA A 97 4.71 2.06 -22.89
CA ALA A 97 5.27 2.41 -24.19
C ALA A 97 5.05 3.89 -24.56
N ASP A 98 4.00 4.52 -24.02
CA ASP A 98 3.71 5.95 -24.19
C ASP A 98 4.54 6.86 -23.27
N ARG A 99 5.37 6.27 -22.39
CA ARG A 99 6.23 6.93 -21.39
C ARG A 99 5.48 7.86 -20.44
N LYS A 100 4.18 7.66 -20.25
CA LYS A 100 3.38 8.50 -19.35
C LYS A 100 3.10 7.83 -18.03
N SER A 101 3.14 6.51 -17.97
CA SER A 101 2.92 5.77 -16.74
C SER A 101 4.03 4.81 -16.42
N ILE A 102 4.16 4.55 -15.12
CA ILE A 102 5.03 3.53 -14.55
C ILE A 102 4.21 2.67 -13.60
N THR A 103 4.36 1.36 -13.71
CA THR A 103 3.71 0.35 -12.89
C THR A 103 4.76 -0.39 -12.08
N VAL A 104 4.54 -0.53 -10.77
CA VAL A 104 5.42 -1.21 -9.83
C VAL A 104 4.65 -2.32 -9.16
N LYS A 105 5.15 -3.56 -9.27
CA LYS A 105 4.54 -4.78 -8.71
C LYS A 105 5.53 -5.50 -7.79
N PRO A 106 5.52 -5.20 -6.48
CA PRO A 106 6.33 -5.93 -5.52
C PRO A 106 5.60 -7.17 -4.98
N CYS A 107 6.36 -8.24 -4.74
CA CYS A 107 5.88 -9.47 -4.09
C CYS A 107 6.65 -9.81 -2.81
N GLN A 108 6.02 -10.51 -1.86
CA GLN A 108 6.70 -11.00 -0.66
C GLN A 108 6.04 -12.23 -0.08
N ASN A 109 6.86 -13.21 0.30
CA ASN A 109 6.41 -14.38 1.06
C ASN A 109 6.42 -14.07 2.56
N VAL A 110 5.23 -14.13 3.16
CA VAL A 110 5.02 -13.93 4.60
C VAL A 110 4.92 -15.29 5.27
N ARG A 111 5.84 -15.60 6.18
CA ARG A 111 5.85 -16.85 6.93
C ARG A 111 4.94 -16.75 8.15
N PHE A 112 4.01 -17.69 8.28
CA PHE A 112 3.08 -17.72 9.42
C PHE A 112 3.75 -18.26 10.68
N LEU A 113 3.33 -17.73 11.84
CA LEU A 113 3.77 -18.06 13.19
C LEU A 113 2.98 -19.23 13.77
N PHE A 114 1.67 -19.06 14.01
CA PHE A 114 0.83 -20.04 14.69
C PHE A 114 0.05 -20.93 13.73
N ALA A 115 -0.37 -20.39 12.58
CA ALA A 115 -1.07 -21.14 11.52
C ALA A 115 -0.25 -22.32 10.99
N ARG A 116 1.07 -22.32 11.22
CA ARG A 116 2.00 -23.41 10.90
C ARG A 116 1.66 -24.72 11.61
N VAL A 117 1.10 -24.64 12.81
CA VAL A 117 0.63 -25.83 13.55
C VAL A 117 -0.57 -26.46 12.86
N LEU A 118 -1.35 -25.67 12.12
CA LEU A 118 -2.50 -26.13 11.33
C LEU A 118 -2.12 -26.53 9.89
N GLY A 119 -0.83 -26.46 9.53
CA GLY A 119 -0.33 -26.81 8.19
C GLY A 119 -0.09 -25.64 7.24
N PHE A 120 -0.36 -24.39 7.66
CA PHE A 120 -0.09 -23.20 6.83
C PHE A 120 1.31 -22.64 7.13
N THR A 121 2.26 -22.79 6.21
CA THR A 121 3.65 -22.37 6.44
C THR A 121 3.93 -20.93 6.05
N GLU A 122 3.42 -20.51 4.90
CA GLU A 122 3.65 -19.19 4.31
C GLU A 122 2.58 -18.87 3.26
N GLN A 123 2.47 -17.59 2.94
CA GLN A 123 1.58 -17.07 1.89
C GLN A 123 2.30 -15.96 1.12
N GLU A 124 2.22 -16.01 -0.20
CA GLU A 124 2.67 -14.93 -1.05
C GLU A 124 1.66 -13.77 -1.02
N VAL A 125 2.17 -12.56 -0.85
CA VAL A 125 1.42 -11.31 -0.86
C VAL A 125 1.97 -10.44 -1.98
N ASN A 126 1.07 -9.94 -2.82
CA ASN A 126 1.38 -9.10 -3.97
C ASN A 126 0.71 -7.73 -3.80
N ALA A 127 1.38 -6.69 -4.30
CA ALA A 127 0.82 -5.36 -4.47
C ALA A 127 1.11 -4.84 -5.87
N GLU A 128 0.36 -3.82 -6.30
CA GLU A 128 0.52 -3.18 -7.59
C GLU A 128 0.12 -1.71 -7.45
N ALA A 129 0.95 -0.83 -8.01
CA ALA A 129 0.68 0.60 -8.09
C ALA A 129 1.09 1.13 -9.46
N THR A 130 0.23 1.97 -10.05
CA THR A 130 0.52 2.65 -11.32
C THR A 130 0.40 4.16 -11.11
N ALA A 131 1.45 4.89 -11.47
CA ALA A 131 1.45 6.35 -11.46
C ALA A 131 1.48 6.88 -12.90
N LEU A 132 0.81 8.01 -13.13
CA LEU A 132 0.67 8.65 -14.44
C LEU A 132 1.13 10.10 -14.37
N THR A 133 1.93 10.51 -15.35
CA THR A 133 2.33 11.90 -15.59
C THR A 133 1.60 12.43 -16.82
N ALA A 134 0.75 13.43 -16.59
CA ALA A 134 -0.04 14.07 -17.62
C ALA A 134 -0.19 15.57 -17.35
N PRO A 135 -0.28 16.42 -18.39
CA PRO A 135 -0.53 17.84 -18.22
C PRO A 135 -1.93 18.07 -17.62
N LEU A 136 -2.05 19.08 -16.76
CA LEU A 136 -3.33 19.48 -16.19
C LEU A 136 -4.20 20.12 -17.29
N THR A 137 -5.28 19.44 -17.69
CA THR A 137 -6.22 19.94 -18.72
C THR A 137 -7.39 20.73 -18.14
N GLY A 138 -7.68 20.57 -16.85
CA GLY A 138 -8.70 21.33 -16.13
C GLY A 138 -8.83 20.87 -14.68
N ALA A 139 -9.26 21.78 -13.79
CA ALA A 139 -9.47 21.49 -12.38
C ALA A 139 -10.71 22.24 -11.84
N ILE A 140 -11.56 21.53 -11.10
CA ILE A 140 -12.79 22.08 -10.48
C ILE A 140 -12.50 22.37 -9.00
N GLY A 141 -13.02 23.48 -8.48
CA GLY A 141 -12.94 23.79 -7.05
C GLY A 141 -11.60 24.35 -6.56
N VAL A 142 -10.63 24.59 -7.46
CA VAL A 142 -9.35 25.21 -7.07
C VAL A 142 -9.58 26.64 -6.60
N VAL A 143 -9.12 26.97 -5.40
CA VAL A 143 -9.16 28.31 -4.83
C VAL A 143 -7.76 28.94 -4.92
N PRO A 144 -7.64 30.24 -5.25
CA PRO A 144 -6.35 30.91 -5.26
C PRO A 144 -5.77 30.94 -3.84
N PHE A 145 -4.50 30.56 -3.69
CA PHE A 145 -3.81 30.58 -2.41
C PHE A 145 -3.25 31.98 -2.06
N SER A 146 -3.01 32.81 -3.08
CA SER A 146 -2.48 34.16 -2.94
C SER A 146 -2.90 35.02 -4.15
N ILE A 147 -2.75 36.33 -4.03
CA ILE A 147 -2.93 37.28 -5.13
C ILE A 147 -1.59 37.95 -5.44
N GLU A 148 -1.43 38.43 -6.68
CA GLU A 148 -0.25 39.23 -7.05
C GLU A 148 -0.20 40.50 -6.20
N GLU A 149 1.02 40.94 -5.85
CA GLU A 149 1.21 42.14 -5.04
C GLU A 149 0.75 43.38 -5.82
N GLN A 150 -0.33 44.01 -5.35
CA GLN A 150 -0.93 45.18 -6.00
C GLN A 150 -1.61 46.10 -4.99
N VAL A 151 -1.76 47.38 -5.37
CA VAL A 151 -2.46 48.37 -4.53
C VAL A 151 -3.96 48.15 -4.63
N LEU A 152 -4.55 47.58 -3.58
CA LEU A 152 -5.99 47.36 -3.47
C LEU A 152 -6.72 48.65 -3.07
N LYS A 153 -7.76 49.00 -3.83
CA LYS A 153 -8.62 50.15 -3.53
C LYS A 153 -9.81 49.70 -2.68
N ILE A 154 -10.00 50.32 -1.53
CA ILE A 154 -11.13 50.06 -0.64
C ILE A 154 -12.44 50.32 -1.40
N GLY A 155 -13.37 49.37 -1.31
CA GLY A 155 -14.68 49.44 -1.95
C GLY A 155 -14.74 48.95 -3.40
N LYS A 156 -13.60 48.59 -4.03
CA LYS A 156 -13.60 47.89 -5.33
C LYS A 156 -13.69 46.37 -5.12
N GLN A 157 -14.49 45.70 -5.95
CA GLN A 157 -14.58 44.24 -5.99
C GLN A 157 -13.52 43.68 -6.96
N TYR A 158 -12.78 42.67 -6.50
CA TYR A 158 -11.75 41.98 -7.27
C TYR A 158 -12.17 40.53 -7.48
N VAL A 159 -12.15 40.05 -8.72
CA VAL A 159 -12.43 38.66 -9.07
C VAL A 159 -11.09 37.91 -9.09
N LEU A 160 -10.91 37.04 -8.09
CA LEU A 160 -9.65 36.33 -7.86
C LEU A 160 -9.46 35.10 -8.78
N LYS A 161 -10.54 34.68 -9.45
CA LYS A 161 -10.54 33.56 -10.38
C LYS A 161 -11.59 33.76 -11.45
N GLU A 162 -11.16 34.04 -12.67
CA GLU A 162 -12.00 34.09 -13.86
C GLU A 162 -11.49 33.07 -14.88
N GLY A 163 -12.10 31.88 -14.90
CA GLY A 163 -11.83 30.86 -15.92
C GLY A 163 -10.38 30.35 -16.01
N SER A 164 -9.99 29.93 -17.22
CA SER A 164 -8.67 29.35 -17.53
C SER A 164 -7.76 30.38 -18.21
N GLY A 165 -6.89 31.04 -17.43
CA GLY A 165 -5.76 31.82 -17.92
C GLY A 165 -6.08 33.15 -18.61
N GLY A 166 -5.40 34.23 -18.17
CA GLY A 166 -5.46 35.56 -18.78
C GLY A 166 -4.86 36.64 -17.86
N PRO A 167 -4.30 37.74 -18.40
CA PRO A 167 -3.82 38.87 -17.60
C PRO A 167 -4.99 39.57 -16.91
N ALA A 168 -4.72 40.26 -15.80
CA ALA A 168 -5.76 40.99 -15.09
C ALA A 168 -6.36 42.11 -15.97
N VAL A 169 -7.66 42.07 -16.22
CA VAL A 169 -8.40 43.01 -17.05
C VAL A 169 -9.55 43.63 -16.28
N GLU A 170 -9.81 44.91 -16.52
CA GLU A 170 -10.98 45.60 -15.97
C GLU A 170 -12.22 45.22 -16.80
N GLY A 171 -13.15 44.52 -16.16
CA GLY A 171 -14.40 44.07 -16.77
C GLY A 171 -15.37 45.23 -17.00
N ALA A 172 -16.33 45.05 -17.91
CA ALA A 172 -17.38 46.03 -18.21
C ALA A 172 -18.31 46.33 -17.02
N ASP A 173 -18.22 45.54 -15.95
CA ASP A 173 -18.89 45.70 -14.66
C ASP A 173 -18.07 46.49 -13.62
N GLY A 174 -16.91 47.03 -14.01
CA GLY A 174 -16.03 47.84 -13.15
C GLY A 174 -15.19 47.04 -12.15
N LYS A 175 -15.20 45.70 -12.25
CA LYS A 175 -14.40 44.80 -11.44
C LYS A 175 -13.07 44.51 -12.12
N MET A 176 -12.04 44.28 -11.30
CA MET A 176 -10.76 43.77 -11.81
C MET A 176 -10.75 42.25 -11.71
N SER A 177 -10.71 41.58 -12.86
CA SER A 177 -10.65 40.12 -12.94
C SER A 177 -9.26 39.69 -13.37
N GLY A 178 -8.67 38.71 -12.67
CA GLY A 178 -7.35 38.18 -13.01
C GLY A 178 -7.19 36.72 -12.66
N TRP A 179 -6.19 36.07 -13.24
CA TRP A 179 -5.79 34.72 -12.91
C TRP A 179 -4.62 34.74 -11.93
N TYR A 180 -4.92 34.59 -10.63
CA TYR A 180 -3.91 34.66 -9.58
C TYR A 180 -3.36 33.28 -9.17
N GLY A 181 -3.16 32.43 -10.16
CA GLY A 181 -2.51 31.13 -9.99
C GLY A 181 -3.37 30.07 -9.30
N ALA A 182 -3.33 28.89 -9.87
CA ALA A 182 -3.57 27.63 -9.19
C ALA A 182 -2.28 26.84 -9.34
N LEU A 183 -1.67 26.39 -8.24
CA LEU A 183 -0.78 25.23 -8.29
C LEU A 183 -1.65 23.99 -8.49
#